data_AF-A0A1S1LL62-F1
#
_entry.id   AF-A0A1S1LL62-F1
#
_cell.length_a   1.000
_cell.length_b   1.000
_cell.length_c   1.000
_cell.angle_alpha   90.00
_cell.angle_beta   90.00
_cell.angle_gamma   90.00
#
_symmetry.space_group_name_H-M   'P 1'
#
loop_
_entity.id
_entity.type
_entity.pdbx_description
1 polymer ?
#
loop_
_entity_poly.entity_id
_entity_poly.type
_entity_poly.pdbx_seq_one_letter_code
_entity_poly.pdbx_strand_id
1 'polypeptide(L)'
;MTVVLSLLEKLGSLHSAGFRILESIPAVRAAQARLGLDSTSRQWRRLEPLRAALIAAVPESSFHLIALDSGRQKSSFDLHQSNIQIRDAMLLLRPYVTSVDAAAFFDRYKVPATEQASARQALQFAHAAAARTAGQSPAADSEAAVSRSSTLTEETTELLQIARWWPAAVTEASSIGTP
;
A
#
# COMPACT_ATOMS: atom_id res chain seq x y z
N MET A 1 2.88 26.85 -22.65
CA MET A 1 3.45 27.81 -21.68
C MET A 1 3.09 29.23 -22.11
N THR A 2 1.77 29.52 -22.20
CA THR A 2 1.25 30.79 -22.79
C THR A 2 -0.02 31.26 -22.09
N VAL A 3 -0.70 30.38 -21.34
CA VAL A 3 -1.92 30.71 -20.59
C VAL A 3 -1.61 31.51 -19.31
N VAL A 4 -0.38 31.39 -18.77
CA VAL A 4 0.03 32.06 -17.53
C VAL A 4 0.29 33.56 -17.72
N LEU A 5 0.71 34.01 -18.91
CA LEU A 5 0.98 35.43 -19.16
C LEU A 5 -0.30 36.25 -19.45
N SER A 6 -1.35 35.65 -20.01
CA SER A 6 -2.59 36.38 -20.31
C SER A 6 -3.43 36.69 -19.06
N LEU A 7 -3.19 35.96 -17.97
CA LEU A 7 -3.86 36.20 -16.68
C LEU A 7 -3.26 37.38 -15.90
N LEU A 8 -2.03 37.81 -16.23
CA LEU A 8 -1.32 38.87 -15.52
C LEU A 8 -1.66 40.29 -16.06
N GLU A 9 -2.02 40.42 -17.34
CA GLU A 9 -2.39 41.74 -17.89
C GLU A 9 -3.83 42.18 -17.59
N LYS A 10 -4.73 41.26 -17.24
CA LYS A 10 -6.10 41.61 -16.82
C LYS A 10 -6.21 42.16 -15.39
N LEU A 11 -5.11 42.24 -14.65
CA LEU A 11 -5.08 42.73 -13.27
C LEU A 11 -4.81 44.24 -13.15
N GLY A 12 -4.66 44.96 -14.27
CA GLY A 12 -4.32 46.39 -14.27
C GLY A 12 -5.49 47.38 -14.22
N SER A 13 -6.75 46.93 -14.27
CA SER A 13 -7.88 47.87 -14.28
C SER A 13 -9.04 47.34 -13.46
N LEU A 14 -9.13 47.80 -12.21
CA LEU A 14 -10.34 48.32 -11.58
C LEU A 14 -10.06 48.54 -10.09
N HIS A 15 -9.98 49.82 -9.72
CA HIS A 15 -10.05 50.30 -8.35
C HIS A 15 -11.30 49.76 -7.63
N SER A 16 -11.17 49.62 -6.31
CA SER A 16 -12.23 49.41 -5.31
C SER A 16 -12.95 48.04 -5.29
N ALA A 17 -12.32 47.06 -4.65
CA ALA A 17 -13.00 46.08 -3.79
C ALA A 17 -11.94 45.39 -2.92
N GLY A 18 -11.77 45.90 -1.70
CA GLY A 18 -10.76 45.44 -0.76
C GLY A 18 -10.89 43.97 -0.38
N PHE A 19 -9.74 43.29 -0.35
CA PHE A 19 -9.32 42.39 0.72
C PHE A 19 -10.31 41.28 1.16
N ARG A 20 -10.52 40.24 0.35
CA ARG A 20 -11.11 38.95 0.83
C ARG A 20 -10.43 37.70 0.23
N ILE A 21 -9.15 37.79 -0.13
CA ILE A 21 -8.42 36.64 -0.71
C ILE A 21 -7.51 35.96 0.33
N LEU A 22 -7.16 36.63 1.44
CA LEU A 22 -6.30 36.06 2.48
C LEU A 22 -7.05 35.20 3.53
N GLU A 23 -8.36 35.39 3.70
CA GLU A 23 -9.15 34.65 4.71
C GLU A 23 -9.56 33.24 4.28
N SER A 24 -9.52 32.92 2.98
CA SER A 24 -9.89 31.60 2.46
C SER A 24 -8.73 30.60 2.48
N ILE A 25 -7.48 31.06 2.65
CA ILE A 25 -6.28 30.21 2.73
C ILE A 25 -6.37 29.16 3.84
N PRO A 26 -6.77 29.48 5.10
CA PRO A 26 -6.92 28.46 6.13
C PRO A 26 -8.05 27.46 5.80
N ALA A 27 -9.15 27.90 5.18
CA ALA A 27 -10.24 27.02 4.81
C ALA A 27 -9.84 26.04 3.67
N VAL A 28 -9.13 26.52 2.66
CA VAL A 28 -8.60 25.70 1.56
C VAL A 28 -7.54 24.73 2.06
N ARG A 29 -6.63 25.17 2.94
CA ARG A 29 -5.64 24.27 3.58
C ARG A 29 -6.30 23.25 4.49
N ALA A 30 -7.32 23.63 5.25
CA ALA A 30 -8.09 22.71 6.08
C ALA A 30 -8.87 21.68 5.23
N ALA A 31 -9.41 22.11 4.09
CA ALA A 31 -10.07 21.21 3.14
C ALA A 31 -9.08 20.25 2.48
N GLN A 32 -7.92 20.73 2.02
CA GLN A 32 -6.86 19.89 1.47
C GLN A 32 -6.28 18.92 2.52
N ALA A 33 -6.06 19.39 3.74
CA ALA A 33 -5.63 18.55 4.85
C ALA A 33 -6.68 17.48 5.16
N ARG A 34 -7.97 17.84 5.22
CA ARG A 34 -9.07 16.87 5.40
C ARG A 34 -9.17 15.86 4.26
N LEU A 35 -9.07 16.30 3.01
CA LEU A 35 -9.07 15.43 1.84
C LEU A 35 -7.85 14.49 1.82
N GLY A 36 -6.67 14.98 2.23
CA GLY A 36 -5.46 14.18 2.38
C GLY A 36 -5.52 13.18 3.54
N LEU A 37 -6.15 13.54 4.65
CA LEU A 37 -6.40 12.61 5.77
C LEU A 37 -7.39 11.51 5.37
N ASP A 38 -8.38 11.86 4.56
CA ASP A 38 -9.41 10.94 4.07
C ASP A 38 -8.85 9.95 3.03
N SER A 39 -7.97 10.40 2.12
CA SER A 39 -7.24 9.50 1.22
C SER A 39 -6.28 8.58 1.99
N THR A 40 -5.52 9.13 2.95
CA THR A 40 -4.61 8.37 3.81
C THR A 40 -5.36 7.30 4.60
N SER A 41 -6.49 7.66 5.20
CA SER A 41 -7.34 6.73 5.96
C SER A 41 -7.88 5.61 5.08
N ARG A 42 -8.28 5.90 3.84
CA ARG A 42 -8.72 4.88 2.87
C ARG A 42 -7.60 3.94 2.46
N GLN A 43 -6.41 4.48 2.14
CA GLN A 43 -5.25 3.67 1.78
C GLN A 43 -4.84 2.76 2.93
N TRP A 44 -4.78 3.31 4.15
CA TRP A 44 -4.50 2.55 5.37
C TRP A 44 -5.48 1.39 5.55
N ARG A 45 -6.80 1.63 5.48
CA ARG A 45 -7.81 0.55 5.61
C ARG A 45 -7.68 -0.54 4.55
N ARG A 46 -7.20 -0.21 3.34
CA ARG A 46 -6.98 -1.19 2.27
C ARG A 46 -5.73 -2.03 2.48
N LEU A 47 -4.72 -1.48 3.17
CA LEU A 47 -3.49 -2.20 3.50
C LEU A 47 -3.62 -3.04 4.78
N GLU A 48 -4.51 -2.66 5.69
CA GLU A 48 -4.64 -3.30 7.00
C GLU A 48 -4.87 -4.83 6.92
N PRO A 49 -5.71 -5.38 6.01
CA PRO A 49 -5.87 -6.84 5.90
C PRO A 49 -4.58 -7.56 5.49
N LEU A 50 -3.81 -6.98 4.56
CA LEU A 50 -2.51 -7.50 4.14
C LEU A 50 -1.52 -7.44 5.31
N ARG A 51 -1.43 -6.29 5.97
CA ARG A 51 -0.55 -6.07 7.12
C ARG A 51 -0.84 -7.05 8.26
N ALA A 52 -2.10 -7.18 8.66
CA ALA A 52 -2.49 -8.08 9.74
C ALA A 52 -2.13 -9.53 9.44
N ALA A 53 -2.35 -9.99 8.20
CA ALA A 53 -2.02 -11.36 7.79
C ALA A 53 -0.50 -11.61 7.74
N LEU A 54 0.28 -10.67 7.21
CA LEU A 54 1.74 -10.77 7.19
C LEU A 54 2.34 -10.73 8.60
N ILE A 55 1.84 -9.87 9.49
CA ILE A 55 2.27 -9.81 10.88
C ILE A 55 1.86 -11.07 11.65
N ALA A 56 0.71 -11.67 11.38
CA ALA A 56 0.33 -12.94 11.97
C ALA A 56 1.28 -14.08 11.57
N ALA A 57 1.77 -14.07 10.34
CA ALA A 57 2.81 -15.00 9.89
C ALA A 57 4.21 -14.63 10.43
N VAL A 58 4.44 -13.34 10.72
CA VAL A 58 5.71 -12.77 11.20
C VAL A 58 5.54 -11.83 12.39
N PRO A 59 5.32 -12.37 13.60
CA PRO A 59 5.16 -11.53 14.79
C PRO A 59 6.40 -10.70 15.10
N GLU A 60 7.59 -11.13 14.65
CA GLU A 60 8.86 -10.41 14.84
C GLU A 60 8.92 -9.07 14.07
N SER A 61 8.12 -8.92 13.02
CA SER A 61 7.97 -7.66 12.27
C SER A 61 7.05 -6.64 12.97
N SER A 62 6.33 -7.07 14.01
CA SER A 62 5.43 -6.19 14.73
C SER A 62 6.22 -5.24 15.63
N PHE A 63 6.34 -3.99 15.19
CA PHE A 63 6.70 -2.93 16.13
C PHE A 63 5.51 -2.72 17.07
N HIS A 64 5.60 -3.26 18.28
CA HIS A 64 4.65 -3.03 19.38
C HIS A 64 4.69 -1.54 19.77
N LEU A 65 3.95 -0.72 19.04
CA LEU A 65 3.38 0.50 19.58
C LEU A 65 1.88 0.30 19.58
N ILE A 66 1.38 0.09 20.80
CA ILE A 66 -0.01 0.24 21.24
C ILE A 66 -0.78 1.04 20.20
N ALA A 67 -1.68 0.38 19.48
CA ALA A 67 -2.64 1.03 18.62
C ALA A 67 -3.59 1.87 19.49
N LEU A 68 -3.11 3.01 19.97
CA LEU A 68 -3.94 4.01 20.61
C LEU A 68 -4.84 4.59 19.51
N ASP A 69 -6.14 4.35 19.70
CA ASP A 69 -7.27 4.86 18.92
C ASP A 69 -7.46 4.29 17.51
N SER A 70 -8.30 3.26 17.46
CA SER A 70 -9.18 2.95 16.32
C SER A 70 -10.22 4.05 16.05
N GLY A 71 -10.39 5.03 16.95
CA GLY A 71 -11.33 6.16 16.85
C GLY A 71 -10.76 7.49 16.32
N ARG A 72 -9.43 7.64 16.19
CA ARG A 72 -8.79 8.88 15.70
C ARG A 72 -8.53 8.79 14.18
N GLN A 73 -8.68 9.91 13.47
CA GLN A 73 -8.29 10.01 12.06
C GLN A 73 -6.85 9.53 11.88
N LYS A 74 -6.62 8.58 10.97
CA LYS A 74 -5.29 8.03 10.70
C LYS A 74 -4.42 9.08 10.02
N SER A 75 -3.25 9.27 10.58
CA SER A 75 -2.27 10.25 10.14
C SER A 75 -1.42 9.70 8.99
N SER A 76 -0.74 10.59 8.27
CA SER A 76 0.29 10.20 7.30
C SER A 76 1.42 9.37 7.94
N PHE A 77 1.64 9.55 9.24
CA PHE A 77 2.61 8.77 10.01
C PHE A 77 2.15 7.31 10.16
N ASP A 78 0.86 7.07 10.45
CA ASP A 78 0.31 5.72 10.55
C ASP A 78 0.41 4.93 9.23
N LEU A 79 0.20 5.62 8.10
CA LEU A 79 0.38 5.02 6.78
C LEU A 79 1.85 4.66 6.51
N HIS A 80 2.77 5.58 6.82
CA HIS A 80 4.20 5.34 6.69
C HIS A 80 4.68 4.16 7.54
N GLN A 81 4.26 4.13 8.81
CA GLN A 81 4.56 3.03 9.72
C GLN A 81 3.98 1.69 9.22
N SER A 82 2.77 1.72 8.66
CA SER A 82 2.14 0.54 8.08
C SER A 82 2.92 0.00 6.89
N ASN A 83 3.41 0.87 6.00
CA ASN A 83 4.27 0.44 4.89
C ASN A 83 5.57 -0.20 5.37
N ILE A 84 6.25 0.42 6.34
CA ILE A 84 7.48 -0.14 6.93
C ILE A 84 7.22 -1.53 7.49
N GLN A 85 6.17 -1.70 8.28
CA GLN A 85 5.84 -3.01 8.86
C GLN A 85 5.56 -4.08 7.79
N ILE A 86 4.82 -3.71 6.74
CA ILE A 86 4.58 -4.62 5.62
C ILE A 86 5.89 -5.00 4.93
N ARG A 87 6.79 -4.04 4.69
CA ARG A 87 8.09 -4.32 4.07
C ARG A 87 8.98 -5.18 4.95
N ASP A 88 9.05 -4.91 6.24
CA ASP A 88 9.85 -5.71 7.16
C ASP A 88 9.32 -7.14 7.27
N ALA A 89 7.99 -7.31 7.32
CA ALA A 89 7.37 -8.64 7.26
C ALA A 89 7.70 -9.35 5.94
N MET A 90 7.60 -8.65 4.80
CA MET A 90 8.00 -9.18 3.50
C MET A 90 9.47 -9.58 3.48
N LEU A 91 10.38 -8.77 4.03
CA LEU A 91 11.81 -9.06 4.13
C LEU A 91 12.06 -10.35 4.92
N LEU A 92 11.38 -10.52 6.05
CA LEU A 92 11.47 -11.73 6.89
C LEU A 92 10.85 -12.96 6.23
N LEU A 93 9.89 -12.78 5.32
CA LEU A 93 9.32 -13.86 4.51
C LEU A 93 10.14 -14.20 3.27
N ARG A 94 11.09 -13.37 2.84
CA ARG A 94 11.91 -13.64 1.64
C ARG A 94 12.53 -15.02 1.61
N PRO A 95 13.07 -15.57 2.72
CA PRO A 95 13.64 -16.92 2.73
C PRO A 95 12.63 -18.05 2.47
N TYR A 96 11.33 -17.75 2.50
CA TYR A 96 10.24 -18.70 2.24
C TYR A 96 9.58 -18.48 0.87
N VAL A 97 9.99 -17.44 0.14
CA VAL A 97 9.45 -17.14 -1.18
C VAL A 97 10.08 -18.08 -2.20
N THR A 98 9.24 -18.92 -2.79
CA THR A 98 9.61 -19.80 -3.90
C THR A 98 9.05 -19.29 -5.23
N SER A 99 9.59 -19.79 -6.33
CA SER A 99 9.00 -19.56 -7.65
C SER A 99 7.65 -20.26 -7.73
N VAL A 100 6.60 -19.52 -8.08
CA VAL A 100 5.24 -20.03 -8.24
C VAL A 100 4.81 -19.89 -9.70
N ASP A 101 4.24 -20.96 -10.27
CA ASP A 101 3.56 -20.85 -11.55
C ASP A 101 2.21 -20.14 -11.34
N ALA A 102 2.18 -18.85 -11.69
CA ALA A 102 1.01 -18.01 -11.54
C ALA A 102 0.05 -18.07 -12.74
N ALA A 103 0.33 -18.85 -13.80
CA ALA A 103 -0.49 -18.87 -15.00
C ALA A 103 -1.94 -19.32 -14.71
N ALA A 104 -2.10 -20.41 -13.93
CA ALA A 104 -3.41 -20.90 -13.51
C ALA A 104 -4.15 -19.88 -12.63
N PHE A 105 -3.42 -19.20 -11.73
CA PHE A 105 -3.97 -18.13 -10.90
C PHE A 105 -4.47 -16.95 -11.74
N PHE A 106 -3.69 -16.51 -12.73
CA PHE A 106 -4.09 -15.42 -13.61
C PHE A 106 -5.34 -15.73 -14.42
N ASP A 107 -5.46 -16.95 -14.94
CA ASP A 107 -6.66 -17.35 -15.68
C ASP A 107 -7.88 -17.48 -14.77
N ARG A 108 -7.73 -18.10 -13.59
CA ARG A 108 -8.82 -18.27 -12.62
C ARG A 108 -9.40 -16.95 -12.13
N TYR A 109 -8.54 -16.00 -11.76
CA TYR A 109 -8.97 -14.70 -11.22
C TYR A 109 -9.04 -13.59 -12.27
N LYS A 110 -8.87 -13.93 -13.57
CA LYS A 110 -8.90 -13.01 -14.71
C LYS A 110 -8.03 -11.77 -14.48
N VAL A 111 -6.79 -12.01 -14.08
CA VAL A 111 -5.83 -10.95 -13.74
C VAL A 111 -5.41 -10.20 -15.03
N PRO A 112 -5.62 -8.87 -15.11
CA PRO A 112 -5.17 -8.08 -16.25
C PRO A 112 -3.64 -8.13 -16.39
N ALA A 113 -3.13 -8.13 -17.63
CA ALA A 113 -1.69 -8.19 -17.90
C ALA A 113 -0.88 -7.12 -17.13
N THR A 114 -1.45 -5.92 -16.98
CA THR A 114 -0.84 -4.81 -16.24
C THR A 114 -0.73 -5.04 -14.73
N GLU A 115 -1.51 -5.98 -14.17
CA GLU A 115 -1.55 -6.27 -12.73
C GLU A 115 -0.90 -7.64 -12.39
N GLN A 116 -0.49 -8.41 -13.40
CA GLN A 116 0.09 -9.76 -13.21
C GLN A 116 1.35 -9.77 -12.34
N ALA A 117 2.17 -8.72 -12.38
CA ALA A 117 3.34 -8.62 -11.52
C ALA A 117 2.96 -8.56 -10.04
N SER A 118 2.05 -7.64 -9.68
CA SER A 118 1.59 -7.45 -8.30
C SER A 118 0.76 -8.63 -7.81
N ALA A 119 -0.02 -9.25 -8.70
CA ALA A 119 -0.78 -10.47 -8.45
C ALA A 119 0.13 -11.67 -8.17
N ARG A 120 1.21 -11.85 -8.95
CA ARG A 120 2.22 -12.88 -8.69
C ARG A 120 2.92 -12.67 -7.35
N GLN A 121 3.32 -11.43 -7.03
CA GLN A 121 3.92 -11.12 -5.74
C GLN A 121 2.98 -11.43 -4.58
N ALA A 122 1.69 -11.08 -4.69
CA ALA A 122 0.70 -11.44 -3.68
C ALA A 122 0.64 -12.96 -3.47
N LEU A 123 0.61 -13.74 -4.55
CA LEU A 123 0.61 -15.21 -4.51
C LEU A 123 1.87 -15.77 -3.84
N GLN A 124 3.05 -15.29 -4.23
CA GLN A 124 4.33 -15.69 -3.65
C GLN A 124 4.38 -15.45 -2.14
N PHE A 125 3.98 -14.26 -1.69
CA PHE A 125 3.99 -13.94 -0.26
C PHE A 125 2.90 -14.68 0.53
N ALA A 126 1.75 -15.00 -0.08
CA ALA A 126 0.74 -15.83 0.55
C ALA A 126 1.25 -17.27 0.77
N HIS A 127 1.94 -17.85 -0.22
CA HIS A 127 2.60 -19.15 -0.07
C HIS A 127 3.73 -19.11 0.98
N ALA A 128 4.56 -18.07 0.96
CA ALA A 128 5.64 -17.89 1.93
C ALA A 128 5.11 -17.78 3.37
N ALA A 129 4.04 -17.01 3.56
CA ALA A 129 3.37 -16.87 4.85
C ALA A 129 2.80 -18.22 5.33
N ALA A 130 2.11 -18.95 4.45
CA ALA A 130 1.58 -20.28 4.78
C ALA A 130 2.68 -21.29 5.13
N ALA A 131 3.78 -21.32 4.36
CA ALA A 131 4.93 -22.18 4.61
C ALA A 131 5.58 -21.89 5.98
N ARG A 132 5.78 -20.60 6.30
CA ARG A 132 6.33 -20.18 7.60
C ARG A 132 5.40 -20.55 8.75
N THR A 133 4.10 -20.29 8.63
CA THR A 133 3.10 -20.66 9.65
C THR A 133 3.01 -22.18 9.84
N ALA A 134 3.23 -22.97 8.79
CA ALA A 134 3.31 -24.43 8.86
C ALA A 134 4.64 -24.95 9.45
N GLY A 135 5.58 -24.08 9.81
CA GLY A 135 6.88 -24.44 10.38
C GLY A 135 7.85 -25.08 9.39
N GLN A 136 7.66 -24.85 8.08
CA GLN A 136 8.58 -25.33 7.05
C GLN A 136 9.95 -24.64 7.20
N SER A 137 11.01 -25.25 6.66
CA SER A 137 12.33 -24.61 6.64
C SER A 137 12.44 -23.61 5.48
N PRO A 138 13.24 -22.53 5.64
CA PRO A 138 13.55 -21.61 4.55
C PRO A 138 14.07 -22.34 3.30
N ALA A 139 13.63 -21.89 2.13
CA ALA A 139 14.09 -22.40 0.85
C ALA A 139 15.48 -21.85 0.51
N ALA A 140 16.40 -22.72 0.09
CA ALA A 140 17.76 -22.34 -0.30
C ALA A 140 17.78 -21.39 -1.51
N ASP A 141 16.84 -21.56 -2.45
CA ASP A 141 16.73 -20.80 -3.70
C ASP A 141 15.65 -19.73 -3.63
N SER A 142 15.79 -18.82 -2.65
CA SER A 142 14.81 -17.76 -2.41
C SER A 142 14.96 -16.59 -3.40
N GLU A 143 14.14 -16.56 -4.45
CA GLU A 143 14.05 -15.45 -5.40
C GLU A 143 12.91 -14.48 -5.07
N ALA A 144 13.05 -13.75 -3.96
CA ALA A 144 12.13 -12.66 -3.67
C ALA A 144 12.50 -11.40 -4.45
N ALA A 145 11.58 -10.90 -5.27
CA ALA A 145 11.72 -9.62 -5.97
C ALA A 145 11.88 -8.47 -4.96
N VAL A 146 13.00 -7.75 -5.03
CA VAL A 146 13.26 -6.56 -4.23
C VAL A 146 12.41 -5.40 -4.76
N SER A 147 11.76 -4.68 -3.84
CA SER A 147 11.03 -3.44 -4.16
C SER A 147 11.93 -2.46 -4.92
N ARG A 148 11.42 -1.86 -6.00
CA ARG A 148 12.14 -0.85 -6.79
C ARG A 148 11.71 0.58 -6.48
N SER A 149 10.82 0.75 -5.50
CA SER A 149 10.30 2.06 -5.13
C SER A 149 11.37 2.98 -4.56
N SER A 150 11.42 4.21 -5.07
CA SER A 150 12.34 5.25 -4.61
C SER A 150 11.67 6.27 -3.68
N THR A 151 10.34 6.32 -3.69
CA THR A 151 9.53 7.24 -2.88
C THR A 151 8.44 6.51 -2.09
N LEU A 152 7.97 7.11 -0.99
CA LEU A 152 6.91 6.53 -0.16
C LEU A 152 5.57 6.40 -0.92
N THR A 153 5.28 7.28 -1.86
CA THR A 153 4.03 7.25 -2.64
C THR A 153 4.03 6.13 -3.66
N GLU A 154 5.14 5.92 -4.37
CA GLU A 154 5.35 4.76 -5.24
C GLU A 154 5.22 3.47 -4.43
N GLU A 155 5.82 3.44 -3.25
CA GLU A 155 5.83 2.27 -2.39
C GLU A 155 4.41 1.92 -1.91
N THR A 156 3.66 2.94 -1.45
CA THR A 156 2.27 2.77 -1.04
C THR A 156 1.42 2.26 -2.20
N THR A 157 1.69 2.73 -3.42
CA THR A 157 0.97 2.32 -4.62
C THR A 157 1.26 0.86 -4.96
N GLU A 158 2.52 0.44 -4.93
CA GLU A 158 2.91 -0.96 -5.10
C GLU A 158 2.23 -1.86 -4.07
N LEU A 159 2.27 -1.50 -2.79
CA LEU A 159 1.66 -2.28 -1.72
C LEU A 159 0.14 -2.36 -1.86
N LEU A 160 -0.51 -1.28 -2.32
CA LEU A 160 -1.95 -1.29 -2.62
C LEU A 160 -2.31 -2.20 -3.80
N GLN A 161 -1.43 -2.32 -4.79
CA GLN A 161 -1.62 -3.26 -5.90
C GLN A 161 -1.47 -4.71 -5.44
N ILE A 162 -0.50 -5.00 -4.56
CA ILE A 162 -0.35 -6.33 -3.94
C ILE A 162 -1.57 -6.65 -3.05
N ALA A 163 -1.96 -5.71 -2.18
CA ALA A 163 -3.08 -5.86 -1.26
C ALA A 163 -4.41 -6.14 -1.97
N ARG A 164 -4.59 -5.62 -3.19
CA ARG A 164 -5.77 -5.92 -4.01
C ARG A 164 -5.93 -7.42 -4.28
N TRP A 165 -4.84 -8.12 -4.58
CA TRP A 165 -4.86 -9.54 -4.95
C TRP A 165 -4.69 -10.48 -3.75
N TRP A 166 -4.42 -9.93 -2.57
CA TRP A 166 -4.17 -10.68 -1.34
C TRP A 166 -5.27 -11.70 -0.98
N PRO A 167 -6.59 -11.37 -1.00
CA PRO A 167 -7.63 -12.35 -0.64
C PRO A 167 -7.67 -13.56 -1.58
N ALA A 168 -7.49 -13.32 -2.88
CA ALA A 168 -7.42 -14.39 -3.89
C ALA A 168 -6.16 -15.24 -3.70
N ALA A 169 -5.01 -14.60 -3.46
CA ALA A 169 -3.74 -15.27 -3.22
C ALA A 169 -3.78 -16.18 -1.99
N VAL A 170 -4.34 -15.72 -0.87
CA VAL A 170 -4.49 -16.52 0.35
C VAL A 170 -5.40 -17.73 0.12
N THR A 171 -6.48 -17.54 -0.63
CA THR A 171 -7.40 -18.63 -1.00
C THR A 171 -6.67 -19.70 -1.82
N GLU A 172 -5.89 -19.29 -2.81
CA GLU A 172 -5.10 -20.20 -3.64
C GLU A 172 -4.02 -20.93 -2.82
N ALA A 173 -3.26 -20.20 -2.01
CA ALA A 173 -2.21 -20.77 -1.18
C ALA A 173 -2.74 -21.80 -0.17
N SER A 174 -3.94 -21.57 0.36
CA SER A 174 -4.61 -22.49 1.28
C SER A 174 -5.16 -23.73 0.56
N SER A 175 -5.56 -23.61 -0.71
CA SER A 175 -6.08 -24.74 -1.51
C SER A 175 -5.01 -25.77 -1.87
N ILE A 176 -3.76 -25.34 -2.01
CA ILE A 176 -2.61 -26.22 -2.33
C ILE A 176 -2.07 -26.93 -1.07
N GLY A 177 -2.39 -26.42 0.12
CA GLY A 177 -1.95 -26.98 1.40
C GLY A 177 -2.80 -28.13 1.97
N THR A 178 -3.76 -28.66 1.20
CA THR A 178 -4.58 -29.81 1.65
C THR A 178 -3.96 -31.09 1.09
N PRO A 179 -3.43 -32.00 1.95
CA PRO A 179 -2.92 -33.31 1.51
C PRO A 179 -4.03 -34.23 1.00
#